data_AF-A0A518FYP2-F1
#
_entry.id   AF-A0A518FYP2-F1
#
_cell.length_a   1.000
_cell.length_b   1.000
_cell.length_c   1.000
_cell.angle_alpha   90.00
_cell.angle_beta   90.00
_cell.angle_gamma   90.00
#
_symmetry.space_group_name_H-M   'P 1'
#
loop_
_entity.id
_entity.type
_entity.pdbx_description
1 polymer ?
#
loop_
_entity_poly.entity_id
_entity_poly.type
_entity_poly.pdbx_seq_one_letter_code
_entity_poly.pdbx_strand_id
1 'polypeptide(L)'
;MFNKNFSVFILLLCLTGVCLDSVAAEVRKQESAPQTSLDFKSRTQEYEAILEELGAFPVSKLTKPYWNNGDPGKVYIKGTRLDVHGWLPPDLVRRHSYLTESEMQSYGIPKQPLSYERYVSFLDVESYQKTKDPLLFAIIKFTLEELRDRKLEIKNPDDVLQVYHAKIGLDHLALWTLHNRGLTGPMVADLYRQYQDDLLFRFLVPPKAGQDDYRLFLERLLTDTKIKPKQRFEVYTRLYQSDQQLYRAGYKVFLLGNVKQLSDWYDRSLMYEALMEIGDQRSVAAVNHALLNDPIAQTREFLLRKLSGQGKVMKHLSAIHLLALGKCAPFEIEFYPCGPAFQTAETVLDDSLRACLKQAQKQETLSKETELKIQQALQAIADREAQPEPVLGGGGDRFEANPRPAKK
;
A
#
# COMPACT_ATOMS: atom_id res chain seq x y z
N MET A 1 -54.01 -31.55 -1.03
CA MET A 1 -54.13 -31.86 0.41
C MET A 1 -53.12 -31.01 1.16
N PHE A 2 -53.57 -29.88 1.70
CA PHE A 2 -52.73 -28.95 2.44
C PHE A 2 -52.77 -29.34 3.92
N ASN A 3 -51.60 -29.63 4.49
CA ASN A 3 -51.49 -29.98 5.91
C ASN A 3 -51.46 -28.71 6.75
N LYS A 4 -52.51 -28.55 7.56
CA LYS A 4 -52.67 -27.56 8.62
C LYS A 4 -51.76 -27.93 9.78
N ASN A 5 -50.98 -26.97 10.30
CA ASN A 5 -50.57 -26.86 11.72
C ASN A 5 -49.83 -25.53 11.90
N PHE A 6 -50.60 -24.45 11.98
CA PHE A 6 -50.14 -23.12 12.37
C PHE A 6 -51.23 -22.55 13.27
N SER A 7 -50.84 -22.04 14.45
CA SER A 7 -51.69 -21.55 15.56
C SER A 7 -51.83 -22.54 16.71
N VAL A 8 -50.99 -22.38 17.74
CA VAL A 8 -51.35 -22.15 19.16
C VAL A 8 -50.05 -21.81 19.88
N PHE A 9 -49.62 -20.54 19.92
CA PHE A 9 -48.65 -20.01 20.91
C PHE A 9 -48.60 -18.47 20.94
N ILE A 10 -49.75 -17.82 20.67
CA ILE A 10 -49.92 -16.37 20.88
C ILE A 10 -51.19 -16.19 21.71
N LEU A 11 -51.10 -16.50 23.01
CA LEU A 11 -52.11 -16.13 24.01
C LEU A 11 -51.54 -16.34 25.43
N LEU A 12 -50.48 -15.60 25.73
CA LEU A 12 -49.95 -15.44 27.10
C LEU A 12 -49.26 -14.07 27.24
N LEU A 13 -49.93 -13.04 26.72
CA LEU A 13 -49.60 -11.63 26.89
C LEU A 13 -50.94 -10.90 26.99
N CYS A 14 -51.49 -10.84 28.20
CA CYS A 14 -52.48 -9.86 28.67
C CYS A 14 -53.07 -10.43 29.97
N LEU A 15 -52.64 -9.89 31.12
CA LEU A 15 -53.33 -9.82 32.43
C LEU A 15 -52.33 -10.00 33.60
N THR A 16 -51.53 -8.96 33.86
CA THR A 16 -51.21 -8.48 35.23
C THR A 16 -50.52 -7.12 35.08
N GLY A 17 -51.31 -6.08 34.85
CA GLY A 17 -50.91 -4.72 35.18
C GLY A 17 -51.76 -4.27 36.35
N VAL A 18 -51.14 -4.05 37.52
CA VAL A 18 -51.42 -2.94 38.47
C VAL A 18 -50.20 -2.82 39.42
N CYS A 19 -49.50 -1.69 39.28
CA CYS A 19 -48.75 -0.91 40.28
C CYS A 19 -47.84 -1.60 41.30
N LEU A 20 -46.52 -1.47 41.10
CA LEU A 20 -45.54 -1.24 42.17
C LEU A 20 -44.38 -0.35 41.65
N ASP A 21 -44.74 0.80 41.07
CA ASP A 21 -43.81 1.86 40.61
C ASP A 21 -43.23 2.72 41.77
N SER A 22 -43.32 2.27 43.02
CA SER A 22 -42.93 3.06 44.19
C SER A 22 -41.76 2.51 45.01
N VAL A 23 -41.09 1.44 44.54
CA VAL A 23 -39.86 0.90 45.20
C VAL A 23 -38.63 0.97 44.28
N ALA A 24 -38.83 1.17 42.97
CA ALA A 24 -37.75 1.29 41.99
C ALA A 24 -37.12 2.71 41.90
N ALA A 25 -37.73 3.71 42.56
CA ALA A 25 -37.25 5.09 42.55
C ALA A 25 -36.23 5.41 43.67
N GLU A 26 -36.27 4.69 44.80
CA GLU A 26 -35.32 4.87 45.91
C GLU A 26 -34.05 4.02 45.77
N VAL A 27 -34.08 2.90 45.03
CA VAL A 27 -32.89 2.04 44.80
C VAL A 27 -32.02 2.53 43.63
N ARG A 28 -32.52 3.45 42.79
CA ARG A 28 -31.76 4.05 41.68
C ARG A 28 -30.96 5.31 42.03
N LYS A 29 -30.94 5.72 43.30
CA LYS A 29 -30.24 6.94 43.74
C LYS A 29 -29.05 6.72 44.67
N GLN A 30 -28.63 5.46 44.88
CA GLN A 30 -27.54 5.14 45.80
C GLN A 30 -26.60 4.03 45.28
N GLU A 31 -26.33 3.98 43.98
CA GLU A 31 -25.26 3.13 43.43
C GLU A 31 -24.55 3.71 42.19
N SER A 32 -24.53 5.04 42.06
CA SER A 32 -23.67 5.74 41.10
C SER A 32 -22.81 6.76 41.84
N ALA A 33 -21.90 6.23 42.66
CA ALA A 33 -20.77 6.99 43.18
C ALA A 33 -19.79 7.34 42.03
N PRO A 34 -18.99 8.42 42.15
CA PRO A 34 -18.22 9.02 41.06
C PRO A 34 -16.93 8.25 40.74
N GLN A 35 -17.04 7.00 40.30
CA GLN A 35 -15.89 6.18 39.85
C GLN A 35 -15.52 6.36 38.37
N THR A 36 -16.27 7.16 37.58
CA THR A 36 -16.11 7.18 36.11
C THR A 36 -15.33 8.36 35.54
N SER A 37 -15.16 9.48 36.26
CA SER A 37 -14.49 10.69 35.70
C SER A 37 -13.02 10.84 36.10
N LEU A 38 -12.63 10.36 37.29
CA LEU A 38 -11.25 10.35 37.76
C LEU A 38 -10.42 9.27 37.06
N ASP A 39 -10.97 8.06 36.92
CA ASP A 39 -10.32 6.95 36.21
C ASP A 39 -10.13 7.25 34.72
N PHE A 40 -11.07 7.95 34.08
CA PHE A 40 -10.96 8.36 32.69
C PHE A 40 -9.85 9.42 32.50
N LYS A 41 -9.82 10.45 33.35
CA LYS A 41 -8.76 11.49 33.30
C LYS A 41 -7.37 10.92 33.57
N SER A 42 -7.27 10.01 34.54
CA SER A 42 -6.01 9.31 34.85
C SER A 42 -5.50 8.51 33.65
N ARG A 43 -6.39 7.79 32.96
CA ARG A 43 -6.04 6.97 31.79
C ARG A 43 -5.67 7.82 30.57
N THR A 44 -6.36 8.94 30.33
CA THR A 44 -5.96 9.88 29.26
C THR A 44 -4.55 10.39 29.49
N GLN A 45 -4.22 10.85 30.69
CA GLN A 45 -2.87 11.35 31.01
C GLN A 45 -1.79 10.28 30.84
N GLU A 46 -2.09 9.04 31.23
CA GLU A 46 -1.19 7.90 31.02
C GLU A 46 -0.93 7.65 29.52
N TYR A 47 -1.97 7.64 28.69
CA TYR A 47 -1.81 7.46 27.24
C TYR A 47 -1.08 8.61 26.57
N GLU A 48 -1.34 9.86 26.96
CA GLU A 48 -0.59 11.02 26.47
C GLU A 48 0.90 10.91 26.84
N ALA A 49 1.22 10.45 28.05
CA ALA A 49 2.60 10.22 28.46
C ALA A 49 3.30 9.14 27.62
N ILE A 50 2.60 8.04 27.29
CA ILE A 50 3.12 7.00 26.39
C ILE A 50 3.35 7.55 24.98
N LEU A 51 2.43 8.37 24.46
CA LEU A 51 2.59 9.03 23.16
C LEU A 51 3.81 9.95 23.14
N GLU A 52 4.02 10.75 24.20
CA GLU A 52 5.21 11.58 24.35
C GLU A 52 6.50 10.74 24.50
N GLU A 53 6.45 9.59 25.19
CA GLU A 53 7.56 8.63 25.31
C GLU A 53 7.95 8.04 23.95
N LEU A 54 6.97 7.69 23.10
CA LEU A 54 7.17 7.25 21.72
C LEU A 54 7.75 8.36 20.81
N GLY A 55 7.74 9.61 21.27
CA GLY A 55 8.14 10.78 20.48
C GLY A 55 7.06 11.26 19.52
N ALA A 56 5.79 10.90 19.76
CA ALA A 56 4.65 11.51 19.09
C ALA A 56 4.45 12.93 19.64
N PHE A 57 3.73 13.76 18.89
CA PHE A 57 3.53 15.15 19.28
C PHE A 57 2.07 15.60 19.08
N PRO A 58 1.45 16.26 20.08
CA PRO A 58 0.06 16.69 19.95
C PRO A 58 -0.05 17.89 19.02
N VAL A 59 -0.97 17.81 18.05
CA VAL A 59 -1.17 18.87 17.04
C VAL A 59 -1.54 20.20 17.70
N SER A 60 -2.22 20.17 18.84
CA SER A 60 -2.61 21.36 19.62
C SER A 60 -1.42 22.16 20.16
N LYS A 61 -0.23 21.55 20.31
CA LYS A 61 0.99 22.22 20.77
C LYS A 61 1.88 22.71 19.61
N LEU A 62 1.49 22.51 18.34
CA LEU A 62 2.27 22.98 17.20
C LEU A 62 2.19 24.51 17.09
N THR A 63 3.35 25.17 17.11
CA THR A 63 3.44 26.63 16.98
C THR A 63 3.75 27.07 15.54
N LYS A 64 4.45 26.22 14.78
CA LYS A 64 4.73 26.48 13.35
C LYS A 64 3.46 26.37 12.53
N PRO A 65 3.28 27.21 11.49
CA PRO A 65 2.25 26.97 10.49
C PRO A 65 2.45 25.63 9.80
N TYR A 66 1.36 24.88 9.61
CA TYR A 66 1.34 23.59 8.93
C TYR A 66 0.17 23.51 7.97
N TRP A 67 0.24 22.56 7.04
CA TRP A 67 -0.84 22.30 6.10
C TRP A 67 -2.05 21.74 6.84
N ASN A 68 -3.17 22.47 6.79
CA ASN A 68 -4.47 22.05 7.26
C ASN A 68 -5.52 22.32 6.17
N ASN A 69 -6.55 21.49 6.10
CA ASN A 69 -7.65 21.66 5.14
C ASN A 69 -8.81 22.46 5.75
N GLY A 70 -8.50 23.50 6.54
CA GLY A 70 -9.51 24.34 7.20
C GLY A 70 -10.06 23.78 8.52
N ASP A 71 -9.54 22.65 9.00
CA ASP A 71 -9.86 22.08 10.32
C ASP A 71 -8.73 22.40 11.32
N PRO A 72 -8.94 23.32 12.28
CA PRO A 72 -7.97 23.56 13.35
C PRO A 72 -7.68 22.29 14.16
N GLY A 73 -6.42 22.08 14.54
CA GLY A 73 -6.02 20.90 15.33
C GLY A 73 -5.89 19.60 14.54
N LYS A 74 -5.95 19.65 13.19
CA LYS A 74 -5.69 18.50 12.31
C LYS A 74 -4.61 18.83 11.28
N VAL A 75 -3.83 17.83 10.89
CA VAL A 75 -2.74 17.98 9.91
C VAL A 75 -3.05 17.19 8.66
N TYR A 76 -2.93 17.83 7.50
CA TYR A 76 -3.19 17.22 6.20
C TYR A 76 -1.99 17.39 5.26
N ILE A 77 -1.72 16.40 4.42
CA ILE A 77 -0.83 16.55 3.25
C ILE A 77 -1.56 16.03 2.02
N LYS A 78 -1.65 16.87 0.99
CA LYS A 78 -2.29 16.55 -0.31
C LYS A 78 -3.67 15.88 -0.13
N GLY A 79 -4.51 16.46 0.73
CA GLY A 79 -5.86 15.94 1.00
C GLY A 79 -5.96 14.78 1.99
N THR A 80 -4.83 14.17 2.40
CA THR A 80 -4.81 13.04 3.34
C THR A 80 -4.51 13.52 4.75
N ARG A 81 -5.35 13.12 5.72
CA ARG A 81 -5.13 13.41 7.14
C ARG A 81 -3.96 12.57 7.66
N LEU A 82 -3.02 13.23 8.35
CA LEU A 82 -1.80 12.61 8.87
C LEU A 82 -1.83 12.37 10.38
N ASP A 83 -2.51 13.23 11.13
CA ASP A 83 -2.66 13.03 12.56
C ASP A 83 -3.62 11.87 12.85
N VAL A 84 -3.35 11.16 13.94
CA VAL A 84 -4.19 10.08 14.46
C VAL A 84 -4.73 10.57 15.79
N HIS A 85 -6.02 10.88 15.81
CA HIS A 85 -6.71 11.40 17.01
C HIS A 85 -6.03 12.64 17.62
N GLY A 86 -5.53 13.55 16.79
CA GLY A 86 -4.90 14.80 17.24
C GLY A 86 -3.41 14.67 17.59
N TRP A 87 -2.80 13.52 17.32
CA TRP A 87 -1.38 13.27 17.54
C TRP A 87 -0.65 12.99 16.23
N LEU A 88 0.54 13.58 16.07
CA LEU A 88 1.44 13.29 14.96
C LEU A 88 2.30 12.05 15.26
N PRO A 89 2.40 11.10 14.32
CA PRO A 89 3.31 9.96 14.42
C PRO A 89 4.77 10.40 14.62
N PRO A 90 5.58 9.65 15.40
CA PRO A 90 6.96 10.02 15.68
C PRO A 90 7.82 10.23 14.42
N ASP A 91 7.66 9.40 13.39
CA ASP A 91 8.42 9.56 12.14
C ASP A 91 8.14 10.88 11.43
N LEU A 92 6.87 11.32 11.43
CA LEU A 92 6.50 12.62 10.87
C LEU A 92 7.11 13.75 11.67
N VAL A 93 7.08 13.68 13.00
CA VAL A 93 7.67 14.69 13.88
C VAL A 93 9.19 14.79 13.69
N ARG A 94 9.88 13.68 13.47
CA ARG A 94 11.33 13.66 13.23
C ARG A 94 11.74 14.20 11.85
N ARG A 95 11.01 13.81 10.79
CA ARG A 95 11.42 14.05 9.40
C ARG A 95 10.84 15.31 8.79
N HIS A 96 9.70 15.78 9.29
CA HIS A 96 9.02 16.92 8.74
C HIS A 96 9.17 18.12 9.67
N SER A 97 9.26 19.30 9.08
CA SER A 97 9.57 20.55 9.78
C SER A 97 8.40 21.12 10.60
N TYR A 98 7.67 20.28 11.34
CA TYR A 98 6.54 20.66 12.19
C TYR A 98 6.95 21.42 13.46
N LEU A 99 8.18 21.21 13.93
CA LEU A 99 8.74 21.89 15.10
C LEU A 99 9.93 22.78 14.69
N THR A 100 10.15 23.87 15.43
CA THR A 100 11.40 24.64 15.38
C THR A 100 12.55 23.84 15.99
N GLU A 101 13.80 24.21 15.67
CA GLU A 101 14.97 23.57 16.29
C GLU A 101 14.96 23.72 17.82
N SER A 102 14.56 24.89 18.32
CA SER A 102 14.41 25.15 19.76
C SER A 102 13.37 24.24 20.41
N GLU A 103 12.22 24.03 19.77
CA GLU A 103 11.20 23.08 20.25
C GLU A 103 11.70 21.63 20.19
N MET A 104 12.37 21.23 19.11
CA MET A 104 12.95 19.89 19.03
C MET A 104 13.94 19.66 20.18
N GLN A 105 14.79 20.64 20.49
CA GLN A 105 15.71 20.56 21.62
C GLN A 105 14.99 20.52 22.97
N SER A 106 14.00 21.39 23.20
CA SER A 106 13.30 21.47 24.48
C SER A 106 12.45 20.23 24.79
N TYR A 107 11.85 19.61 23.78
CA TYR A 107 11.09 18.37 23.91
C TYR A 107 11.95 17.10 23.81
N GLY A 108 13.24 17.24 23.47
CA GLY A 108 14.17 16.12 23.30
C GLY A 108 13.83 15.22 22.11
N ILE A 109 13.50 15.82 20.97
CA ILE A 109 13.16 15.13 19.71
C ILE A 109 14.38 15.18 18.78
N PRO A 110 14.80 14.05 18.18
CA PRO A 110 14.18 12.72 18.29
C PRO A 110 14.41 12.07 19.65
N LYS A 111 13.37 11.38 20.17
CA LYS A 111 13.53 10.49 21.32
C LYS A 111 14.46 9.32 20.99
N GLN A 112 15.20 8.83 21.97
CA GLN A 112 15.95 7.59 21.85
C GLN A 112 14.99 6.41 21.62
N PRO A 113 15.39 5.38 20.85
CA PRO A 113 14.59 4.17 20.72
C PRO A 113 14.34 3.53 22.09
N LEU A 114 13.13 3.02 22.31
CA LEU A 114 12.81 2.23 23.50
C LEU A 114 13.32 0.80 23.35
N SER A 115 13.35 0.03 24.44
CA SER A 115 13.59 -1.41 24.36
C SER A 115 12.45 -2.12 23.63
N TYR A 116 12.74 -3.28 23.05
CA TYR A 116 11.72 -4.10 22.39
C TYR A 116 10.56 -4.43 23.35
N GLU A 117 10.88 -4.85 24.58
CA GLU A 117 9.91 -5.18 25.62
C GLU A 117 9.00 -3.99 25.96
N ARG A 118 9.56 -2.77 25.95
CA ARG A 118 8.78 -1.55 26.18
C ARG A 118 7.82 -1.28 25.04
N TYR A 119 8.25 -1.41 23.79
CA TYR A 119 7.34 -1.30 22.64
C TYR A 119 6.23 -2.36 22.69
N VAL A 120 6.56 -3.62 22.99
CA VAL A 120 5.56 -4.70 23.09
C VAL A 120 4.53 -4.40 24.19
N SER A 121 4.96 -3.82 25.32
CA SER A 121 4.04 -3.43 26.41
C SER A 121 2.97 -2.41 26.00
N PHE A 122 3.17 -1.70 24.88
CA PHE A 122 2.20 -0.74 24.34
C PHE A 122 1.20 -1.35 23.36
N LEU A 123 1.39 -2.61 22.95
CA LEU A 123 0.49 -3.33 22.04
C LEU A 123 -0.70 -3.95 22.80
N ASP A 124 -1.36 -3.18 23.67
CA ASP A 124 -2.50 -3.63 24.48
C ASP A 124 -3.80 -3.69 23.67
N VAL A 125 -3.88 -4.70 22.82
CA VAL A 125 -5.03 -4.94 21.92
C VAL A 125 -6.29 -5.32 22.68
N GLU A 126 -6.15 -6.02 23.81
CA GLU A 126 -7.28 -6.49 24.61
C GLU A 126 -8.00 -5.30 25.26
N SER A 127 -7.26 -4.40 25.89
CA SER A 127 -7.84 -3.17 26.46
C SER A 127 -8.45 -2.30 25.38
N TYR A 128 -7.83 -2.18 24.21
CA TYR A 128 -8.43 -1.43 23.10
C TYR A 128 -9.74 -2.08 22.62
N GLN A 129 -9.80 -3.40 22.50
CA GLN A 129 -11.03 -4.07 22.08
C GLN A 129 -12.18 -3.82 23.07
N LYS A 130 -11.90 -3.75 24.37
CA LYS A 130 -12.89 -3.44 25.42
C LYS A 130 -13.30 -1.97 25.46
N THR A 131 -12.35 -1.06 25.34
CA THR A 131 -12.56 0.38 25.59
C THR A 131 -12.83 1.20 24.34
N LYS A 132 -12.29 0.76 23.19
CA LYS A 132 -12.23 1.51 21.93
C LYS A 132 -11.59 2.90 22.08
N ASP A 133 -10.66 3.05 23.02
CA ASP A 133 -10.03 4.33 23.31
C ASP A 133 -9.19 4.82 22.11
N PRO A 134 -9.42 6.05 21.61
CA PRO A 134 -8.73 6.59 20.45
C PRO A 134 -7.22 6.83 20.69
N LEU A 135 -6.81 7.19 21.91
CA LEU A 135 -5.39 7.38 22.21
C LEU A 135 -4.68 6.05 22.29
N LEU A 136 -5.31 5.02 22.84
CA LEU A 136 -4.75 3.66 22.81
C LEU A 136 -4.61 3.14 21.38
N PHE A 137 -5.57 3.42 20.49
CA PHE A 137 -5.41 3.13 19.06
C PHE A 137 -4.19 3.82 18.46
N ALA A 138 -3.99 5.11 18.77
CA ALA A 138 -2.83 5.87 18.32
C ALA A 138 -1.52 5.27 18.85
N ILE A 139 -1.48 4.89 20.13
CA ILE A 139 -0.33 4.21 20.76
C ILE A 139 0.03 2.92 20.03
N ILE A 140 -0.94 2.02 19.81
CA ILE A 140 -0.71 0.74 19.12
C ILE A 140 -0.20 0.99 17.70
N LYS A 141 -0.83 1.91 16.97
CA LYS A 141 -0.43 2.26 15.60
C LYS A 141 1.00 2.82 15.57
N PHE A 142 1.30 3.82 16.39
CA PHE A 142 2.63 4.47 16.41
C PHE A 142 3.72 3.52 16.90
N THR A 143 3.39 2.60 17.81
CA THR A 143 4.29 1.52 18.23
C THR A 143 4.67 0.63 17.04
N LEU A 144 3.70 0.18 16.24
CA LEU A 144 3.96 -0.61 15.04
C LEU A 144 4.76 0.16 13.99
N GLU A 145 4.46 1.45 13.80
CA GLU A 145 5.21 2.33 12.88
C GLU A 145 6.65 2.54 13.37
N GLU A 146 6.90 2.78 14.65
CA GLU A 146 8.25 2.92 15.21
C GLU A 146 9.06 1.63 15.09
N LEU A 147 8.46 0.48 15.43
CA LEU A 147 9.08 -0.83 15.22
C LEU A 147 9.51 -0.98 13.76
N ARG A 148 8.68 -0.59 12.79
CA ARG A 148 8.99 -0.63 11.35
C ARG A 148 10.05 0.37 10.94
N ASP A 149 9.86 1.65 11.23
CA ASP A 149 10.63 2.76 10.68
C ASP A 149 12.03 2.82 11.27
N ARG A 150 12.20 2.43 12.54
CA ARG A 150 13.52 2.26 13.18
C ARG A 150 14.16 0.90 12.89
N LYS A 151 13.44 -0.02 12.24
CA LYS A 151 13.91 -1.38 11.91
C LYS A 151 14.43 -2.16 13.13
N LEU A 152 13.77 -2.02 14.28
CA LEU A 152 14.17 -2.70 15.53
C LEU A 152 14.14 -4.22 15.40
N GLU A 153 14.98 -4.96 16.13
CA GLU A 153 14.90 -6.42 16.10
C GLU A 153 13.56 -6.91 16.69
N ILE A 154 12.88 -7.82 16.00
CA ILE A 154 11.64 -8.45 16.47
C ILE A 154 12.03 -9.79 17.09
N LYS A 155 11.97 -9.88 18.42
CA LYS A 155 12.37 -11.09 19.15
C LYS A 155 11.31 -12.20 19.05
N ASN A 156 10.03 -11.84 19.07
CA ASN A 156 8.91 -12.75 18.94
C ASN A 156 7.85 -12.20 17.96
N PRO A 157 7.60 -12.86 16.82
CA PRO A 157 6.57 -12.43 15.88
C PRO A 157 5.14 -12.37 16.47
N ASP A 158 4.83 -13.24 17.44
CA ASP A 158 3.48 -13.32 18.03
C ASP A 158 3.09 -12.03 18.78
N ASP A 159 4.08 -11.33 19.34
CA ASP A 159 3.89 -10.04 20.01
C ASP A 159 3.32 -8.97 19.08
N VAL A 160 3.55 -9.08 17.76
CA VAL A 160 2.97 -8.20 16.74
C VAL A 160 1.75 -8.84 16.09
N LEU A 161 1.74 -10.17 15.89
CA LEU A 161 0.60 -10.87 15.29
C LEU A 161 -0.67 -10.76 16.13
N GLN A 162 -0.59 -10.58 17.46
CA GLN A 162 -1.78 -10.30 18.27
C GLN A 162 -2.60 -9.10 17.73
N VAL A 163 -1.95 -8.10 17.13
CA VAL A 163 -2.64 -6.96 16.50
C VAL A 163 -3.38 -7.38 15.22
N TYR A 164 -2.78 -8.26 14.42
CA TYR A 164 -3.43 -8.85 13.24
C TYR A 164 -4.63 -9.72 13.64
N HIS A 165 -4.48 -10.55 14.68
CA HIS A 165 -5.56 -11.38 15.20
C HIS A 165 -6.73 -10.56 15.75
N ALA A 166 -6.45 -9.38 16.31
CA ALA A 166 -7.45 -8.52 16.93
C ALA A 166 -8.40 -7.83 15.94
N LYS A 167 -8.08 -7.79 14.63
CA LYS A 167 -8.90 -7.19 13.56
C LYS A 167 -9.36 -5.75 13.86
N ILE A 168 -8.44 -4.94 14.39
CA ILE A 168 -8.71 -3.55 14.79
C ILE A 168 -8.48 -2.53 13.67
N GLY A 169 -8.26 -2.97 12.43
CA GLY A 169 -7.97 -2.09 11.29
C GLY A 169 -6.49 -1.74 11.13
N LEU A 170 -5.59 -2.44 11.83
CA LEU A 170 -4.13 -2.31 11.72
C LEU A 170 -3.48 -3.55 11.09
N ASP A 171 -4.26 -4.43 10.47
CA ASP A 171 -3.86 -5.72 9.91
C ASP A 171 -2.66 -5.62 8.95
N HIS A 172 -2.76 -4.73 7.96
CA HIS A 172 -1.69 -4.51 6.99
C HIS A 172 -0.43 -3.96 7.66
N LEU A 173 -0.58 -3.07 8.64
CA LEU A 173 0.56 -2.48 9.33
C LEU A 173 1.28 -3.55 10.18
N ALA A 174 0.55 -4.39 10.90
CA ALA A 174 1.13 -5.50 11.66
C ALA A 174 1.92 -6.48 10.77
N LEU A 175 1.30 -6.93 9.66
CA LEU A 175 1.96 -7.82 8.70
C LEU A 175 3.17 -7.15 8.03
N TRP A 176 3.08 -5.86 7.70
CA TRP A 176 4.19 -5.12 7.10
C TRP A 176 5.34 -4.89 8.08
N THR A 177 5.05 -4.63 9.36
CA THR A 177 6.07 -4.54 10.39
C THR A 177 6.86 -5.85 10.52
N LEU A 178 6.20 -7.00 10.37
CA LEU A 178 6.83 -8.33 10.40
C LEU A 178 7.44 -8.79 9.07
N HIS A 179 7.12 -8.13 7.96
CA HIS A 179 7.56 -8.55 6.63
C HIS A 179 9.10 -8.53 6.53
N ASN A 180 9.69 -9.67 6.15
CA ASN A 180 11.14 -9.93 6.13
C ASN A 180 11.84 -9.79 7.50
N ARG A 181 11.07 -9.78 8.60
CA ARG A 181 11.57 -9.50 9.97
C ARG A 181 11.02 -10.47 11.02
N GLY A 182 10.56 -11.65 10.60
CA GLY A 182 10.02 -12.67 11.50
C GLY A 182 8.79 -13.38 10.96
N LEU A 183 8.06 -12.79 10.01
CA LEU A 183 6.93 -13.45 9.36
C LEU A 183 7.41 -14.58 8.43
N THR A 184 7.19 -15.83 8.83
CA THR A 184 7.61 -17.00 8.05
C THR A 184 6.50 -17.50 7.11
N GLY A 185 6.87 -18.25 6.07
CA GLY A 185 5.92 -18.89 5.15
C GLY A 185 4.87 -19.76 5.84
N PRO A 186 5.26 -20.69 6.73
CA PRO A 186 4.31 -21.47 7.52
C PRO A 186 3.31 -20.60 8.30
N MET A 187 3.77 -19.54 8.95
CA MET A 187 2.88 -18.61 9.67
C MET A 187 1.86 -17.96 8.74
N VAL A 188 2.29 -17.49 7.56
CA VAL A 188 1.37 -16.91 6.57
C VAL A 188 0.34 -17.95 6.10
N ALA A 189 0.75 -19.20 5.89
CA ALA A 189 -0.15 -20.28 5.51
C ALA A 189 -1.18 -20.59 6.59
N ASP A 190 -0.77 -20.64 7.86
CA ASP A 190 -1.67 -20.90 8.98
C ASP A 190 -2.67 -19.76 9.18
N LEU A 191 -2.19 -18.51 9.10
CA LEU A 191 -3.09 -17.34 9.11
C LEU A 191 -4.08 -17.39 7.95
N TYR A 192 -3.65 -17.78 6.75
CA TYR A 192 -4.56 -17.87 5.60
C TYR A 192 -5.60 -18.96 5.78
N ARG A 193 -5.20 -20.14 6.28
CA ARG A 193 -6.15 -21.23 6.59
C ARG A 193 -7.20 -20.78 7.60
N GLN A 194 -6.79 -20.04 8.63
CA GLN A 194 -7.66 -19.58 9.70
C GLN A 194 -8.62 -18.46 9.25
N TYR A 195 -8.11 -17.44 8.55
CA TYR A 195 -8.86 -16.21 8.27
C TYR A 195 -9.34 -16.06 6.83
N GLN A 196 -8.79 -16.83 5.88
CA GLN A 196 -9.06 -16.71 4.44
C GLN A 196 -8.89 -15.26 3.93
N ASP A 197 -7.88 -14.56 4.46
CA ASP A 197 -7.64 -13.15 4.21
C ASP A 197 -6.75 -12.93 2.96
N ASP A 198 -7.31 -12.31 1.93
CA ASP A 198 -6.65 -11.99 0.67
C ASP A 198 -5.39 -11.11 0.84
N LEU A 199 -5.30 -10.35 1.94
CA LEU A 199 -4.14 -9.51 2.25
C LEU A 199 -2.84 -10.32 2.39
N LEU A 200 -2.94 -11.56 2.88
CA LEU A 200 -1.80 -12.43 3.17
C LEU A 200 -1.00 -12.81 1.91
N PHE A 201 -1.60 -12.78 0.72
CA PHE A 201 -0.89 -13.02 -0.54
C PHE A 201 0.27 -12.04 -0.76
N ARG A 202 0.17 -10.80 -0.24
CA ARG A 202 1.24 -9.79 -0.34
C ARG A 202 2.45 -10.11 0.53
N PHE A 203 2.29 -11.00 1.50
CA PHE A 203 3.30 -11.34 2.51
C PHE A 203 3.83 -12.77 2.37
N LEU A 204 3.42 -13.50 1.33
CA LEU A 204 4.01 -14.79 1.00
C LEU A 204 5.52 -14.65 0.81
N VAL A 205 6.26 -15.66 1.24
CA VAL A 205 7.72 -15.73 1.09
C VAL A 205 8.09 -16.98 0.28
N PRO A 206 9.25 -17.01 -0.40
CA PRO A 206 9.70 -18.23 -1.06
C PRO A 206 9.89 -19.37 -0.05
N PRO A 207 9.40 -20.59 -0.33
CA PRO A 207 9.68 -21.75 0.52
C PRO A 207 11.18 -21.99 0.68
N LYS A 208 11.62 -22.23 1.91
CA LYS A 208 13.01 -22.64 2.22
C LYS A 208 13.13 -24.18 2.22
N ALA A 209 14.36 -24.69 2.21
CA ALA A 209 14.62 -26.11 2.39
C ALA A 209 13.99 -26.63 3.69
N GLY A 210 13.35 -27.80 3.63
CA GLY A 210 12.63 -28.42 4.75
C GLY A 210 11.21 -27.88 5.02
N GLN A 211 10.71 -26.92 4.22
CA GLN A 211 9.35 -26.39 4.35
C GLN A 211 8.37 -27.04 3.35
N ASP A 212 8.32 -28.37 3.32
CA ASP A 212 7.56 -29.11 2.31
C ASP A 212 6.04 -28.89 2.43
N ASP A 213 5.50 -28.81 3.66
CA ASP A 213 4.07 -28.51 3.88
C ASP A 213 3.67 -27.11 3.39
N TYR A 214 4.57 -26.13 3.52
CA TYR A 214 4.33 -24.79 3.02
C TYR A 214 4.38 -24.75 1.49
N ARG A 215 5.34 -25.46 0.88
CA ARG A 215 5.39 -25.62 -0.58
C ARG A 215 4.11 -26.26 -1.11
N LEU A 216 3.68 -27.37 -0.51
CA LEU A 216 2.43 -28.06 -0.87
C LEU A 216 1.21 -27.14 -0.71
N PHE A 217 1.18 -26.30 0.32
CA PHE A 217 0.13 -25.29 0.47
C PHE A 217 0.10 -24.32 -0.70
N LEU A 218 1.26 -23.75 -1.09
CA LEU A 218 1.34 -22.86 -2.25
C LEU A 218 0.93 -23.57 -3.56
N GLU A 219 1.38 -24.79 -3.78
CA GLU A 219 1.02 -25.58 -4.97
C GLU A 219 -0.49 -25.82 -5.06
N ARG A 220 -1.16 -26.10 -3.94
CA ARG A 220 -2.63 -26.25 -3.90
C ARG A 220 -3.35 -24.96 -4.31
N LEU A 221 -2.86 -23.79 -3.87
CA LEU A 221 -3.43 -22.49 -4.25
C LEU A 221 -3.34 -22.22 -5.75
N LEU A 222 -2.36 -22.80 -6.46
CA LEU A 222 -2.28 -22.66 -7.93
C LEU A 222 -3.49 -23.26 -8.65
N THR A 223 -4.05 -24.34 -8.10
CA THR A 223 -5.20 -25.05 -8.68
C THR A 223 -6.55 -24.66 -8.08
N ASP A 224 -6.57 -23.83 -7.04
CA ASP A 224 -7.79 -23.39 -6.40
C ASP A 224 -8.55 -22.39 -7.28
N THR A 225 -9.79 -22.72 -7.62
CA THR A 225 -10.67 -21.92 -8.49
C THR A 225 -11.15 -20.63 -7.85
N LYS A 226 -11.07 -20.51 -6.52
CA LYS A 226 -11.45 -19.29 -5.78
C LYS A 226 -10.37 -18.20 -5.87
N ILE A 227 -9.13 -18.59 -6.18
CA ILE A 227 -7.99 -17.68 -6.24
C ILE A 227 -8.00 -16.89 -7.54
N LYS A 228 -7.92 -15.56 -7.42
CA LYS A 228 -7.88 -14.62 -8.55
C LYS A 228 -6.53 -14.70 -9.28
N PRO A 229 -6.46 -14.35 -10.58
CA PRO A 229 -5.20 -14.37 -11.34
C PRO A 229 -4.04 -13.62 -10.66
N LYS A 230 -4.28 -12.43 -10.10
CA LYS A 230 -3.25 -11.66 -9.37
C LYS A 230 -2.69 -12.41 -8.16
N GLN A 231 -3.55 -13.05 -7.37
CA GLN A 231 -3.12 -13.82 -6.21
C GLN A 231 -2.35 -15.06 -6.63
N ARG A 232 -2.82 -15.75 -7.69
CA ARG A 232 -2.12 -16.89 -8.28
C ARG A 232 -0.73 -16.50 -8.78
N PHE A 233 -0.57 -15.29 -9.32
CA PHE A 233 0.73 -14.75 -9.71
C PHE A 233 1.68 -14.58 -8.53
N GLU A 234 1.22 -14.05 -7.39
CA GLU A 234 2.05 -13.94 -6.18
C GLU A 234 2.53 -15.33 -5.72
N VAL A 235 1.62 -16.32 -5.66
CA VAL A 235 1.94 -17.70 -5.31
C VAL A 235 2.99 -18.29 -6.25
N TYR A 236 2.74 -18.20 -7.56
CA TYR A 236 3.65 -18.74 -8.57
C TYR A 236 5.03 -18.08 -8.51
N THR A 237 5.06 -16.77 -8.25
CA THR A 237 6.31 -16.01 -8.11
C THR A 237 7.14 -16.53 -6.94
N ARG A 238 6.52 -16.82 -5.78
CA ARG A 238 7.25 -17.39 -4.62
C ARG A 238 7.75 -18.80 -4.87
N LEU A 239 6.95 -19.64 -5.53
CA LEU A 239 7.39 -20.98 -5.94
C LEU A 239 8.56 -20.90 -6.93
N TYR A 240 8.46 -20.08 -7.97
CA TYR A 240 9.52 -19.86 -8.95
C TYR A 240 10.81 -19.32 -8.32
N GLN A 241 10.71 -18.41 -7.35
CA GLN A 241 11.86 -17.90 -6.60
C GLN A 241 12.53 -19.00 -5.74
N SER A 242 11.78 -20.00 -5.26
CA SER A 242 12.34 -21.11 -4.48
C SER A 242 13.02 -22.18 -5.33
N ASP A 243 12.49 -22.48 -6.51
CA ASP A 243 13.09 -23.42 -7.46
C ASP A 243 12.74 -23.03 -8.91
N GLN A 244 13.63 -22.26 -9.53
CA GLN A 244 13.38 -21.78 -10.89
C GLN A 244 13.27 -22.95 -11.87
N GLN A 245 14.08 -24.00 -11.73
CA GLN A 245 14.12 -25.09 -12.70
C GLN A 245 12.79 -25.87 -12.70
N LEU A 246 12.27 -26.18 -11.52
CA LEU A 246 11.02 -26.92 -11.37
C LEU A 246 9.81 -26.13 -11.89
N TYR A 247 9.70 -24.85 -11.51
CA TYR A 247 8.48 -24.07 -11.78
C TYR A 247 8.50 -23.25 -13.07
N ARG A 248 9.64 -23.11 -13.77
CA ARG A 248 9.77 -22.23 -14.94
C ARG A 248 8.72 -22.47 -16.02
N ALA A 249 8.48 -23.73 -16.38
CA ALA A 249 7.59 -24.08 -17.47
C ALA A 249 6.15 -23.64 -17.17
N GLY A 250 5.63 -24.04 -16.01
CA GLY A 250 4.29 -23.69 -15.56
C GLY A 250 4.12 -22.19 -15.31
N TYR A 251 5.14 -21.54 -14.72
CA TYR A 251 5.12 -20.09 -14.47
C TYR A 251 5.01 -19.30 -15.76
N LYS A 252 5.84 -19.63 -16.75
CA LYS A 252 5.78 -19.01 -18.08
C LYS A 252 4.42 -19.19 -18.75
N VAL A 253 3.88 -20.42 -18.73
CA VAL A 253 2.57 -20.72 -19.32
C VAL A 253 1.48 -19.89 -18.65
N PHE A 254 1.49 -19.81 -17.33
CA PHE A 254 0.57 -18.98 -16.57
C PHE A 254 0.68 -17.50 -16.96
N LEU A 255 1.88 -16.93 -16.99
CA LEU A 255 2.10 -15.51 -17.36
C LEU A 255 1.56 -15.21 -18.76
N LEU A 256 1.95 -16.01 -19.76
CA LEU A 256 1.53 -15.81 -21.15
C LEU A 256 0.01 -15.93 -21.33
N GLY A 257 -0.64 -16.81 -20.55
CA GLY A 257 -2.09 -17.01 -20.60
C GLY A 257 -2.90 -15.90 -19.92
N ASN A 258 -2.33 -15.22 -18.92
CA ASN A 258 -3.08 -14.32 -18.03
C ASN A 258 -2.74 -12.84 -18.18
N VAL A 259 -1.53 -12.47 -18.62
CA VAL A 259 -1.06 -11.07 -18.58
C VAL A 259 -1.97 -10.09 -19.33
N LYS A 260 -2.55 -10.51 -20.47
CA LYS A 260 -3.46 -9.66 -21.27
C LYS A 260 -4.87 -9.53 -20.68
N GLN A 261 -5.24 -10.37 -19.70
CA GLN A 261 -6.59 -10.43 -19.14
C GLN A 261 -6.77 -9.52 -17.92
N LEU A 262 -5.68 -8.97 -17.36
CA LEU A 262 -5.75 -8.10 -16.19
C LEU A 262 -6.14 -6.69 -16.60
N SER A 263 -7.10 -6.10 -15.88
CA SER A 263 -7.53 -4.71 -16.08
C SER A 263 -6.50 -3.70 -15.57
N ASP A 264 -5.87 -3.98 -14.42
CA ASP A 264 -4.90 -3.11 -13.78
C ASP A 264 -3.56 -3.10 -14.53
N TRP A 265 -3.11 -1.90 -14.93
CA TRP A 265 -1.88 -1.74 -15.72
C TRP A 265 -0.62 -2.10 -14.94
N TYR A 266 -0.60 -1.86 -13.63
CA TYR A 266 0.56 -2.12 -12.80
C TYR A 266 0.77 -3.63 -12.63
N ASP A 267 -0.31 -4.38 -12.41
CA ASP A 267 -0.28 -5.83 -12.35
C ASP A 267 0.18 -6.46 -13.68
N ARG A 268 -0.30 -5.94 -14.83
CA ARG A 268 0.21 -6.36 -16.15
C ARG A 268 1.71 -6.09 -16.27
N SER A 269 2.16 -4.92 -15.83
CA SER A 269 3.56 -4.50 -15.89
C SER A 269 4.48 -5.45 -15.12
N LEU A 270 4.07 -5.87 -13.93
CA LEU A 270 4.82 -6.84 -13.11
C LEU A 270 4.90 -8.23 -13.77
N MET A 271 3.82 -8.71 -14.40
CA MET A 271 3.85 -9.98 -15.14
C MET A 271 4.76 -9.91 -16.38
N TYR A 272 4.76 -8.79 -17.10
CA TYR A 272 5.69 -8.60 -18.22
C TYR A 272 7.15 -8.49 -17.75
N GLU A 273 7.42 -7.86 -16.61
CA GLU A 273 8.76 -7.87 -16.00
C GLU A 273 9.23 -9.31 -15.73
N ALA A 274 8.37 -10.17 -15.17
CA ALA A 274 8.69 -11.59 -14.98
C ALA A 274 8.97 -12.32 -16.31
N LEU A 275 8.23 -12.01 -17.38
CA LEU A 275 8.53 -12.54 -18.73
C LEU A 275 9.88 -12.03 -19.27
N MET A 276 10.24 -10.77 -19.01
CA MET A 276 11.57 -10.25 -19.37
C MET A 276 12.68 -11.02 -18.65
N GLU A 277 12.51 -11.37 -17.38
CA GLU A 277 13.46 -12.19 -16.61
C GLU A 277 13.62 -13.59 -17.19
N ILE A 278 12.53 -14.24 -17.60
CA ILE A 278 12.58 -15.55 -18.27
C ILE A 278 13.33 -15.48 -19.59
N GLY A 279 13.10 -14.43 -20.39
CA GLY A 279 13.97 -14.00 -21.49
C GLY A 279 14.05 -14.93 -22.71
N ASP A 280 13.22 -15.96 -22.80
CA ASP A 280 13.14 -16.82 -23.98
C ASP A 280 12.38 -16.15 -25.15
N GLN A 281 12.44 -16.75 -26.33
CA GLN A 281 11.87 -16.16 -27.55
C GLN A 281 10.38 -15.83 -27.42
N ARG A 282 9.59 -16.69 -26.76
CA ARG A 282 8.14 -16.45 -26.56
C ARG A 282 7.90 -15.30 -25.58
N SER A 283 8.70 -15.23 -24.52
CA SER A 283 8.62 -14.18 -23.51
C SER A 283 9.03 -12.83 -24.10
N VAL A 284 10.11 -12.80 -24.89
CA VAL A 284 10.55 -11.62 -25.64
C VAL A 284 9.47 -11.16 -26.63
N ALA A 285 8.85 -12.08 -27.37
CA ALA A 285 7.76 -11.76 -28.29
C ALA A 285 6.54 -11.17 -27.56
N ALA A 286 6.17 -11.71 -26.39
CA ALA A 286 5.08 -11.17 -25.59
C ALA A 286 5.36 -9.74 -25.10
N VAL A 287 6.57 -9.48 -24.61
CA VAL A 287 7.01 -8.14 -24.19
C VAL A 287 7.05 -7.16 -25.37
N ASN A 288 7.58 -7.58 -26.52
CA ASN A 288 7.58 -6.77 -27.74
C ASN A 288 6.16 -6.43 -28.21
N HIS A 289 5.25 -7.40 -28.14
CA HIS A 289 3.85 -7.17 -28.43
C HIS A 289 3.24 -6.17 -27.44
N ALA A 290 3.57 -6.24 -26.15
CA ALA A 290 3.06 -5.31 -25.14
C ALA A 290 3.56 -3.88 -25.36
N LEU A 291 4.84 -3.69 -25.66
CA LEU A 291 5.41 -2.38 -26.00
C LEU A 291 4.64 -1.68 -27.13
N LEU A 292 4.19 -2.44 -28.13
CA LEU A 292 3.52 -1.89 -29.31
C LEU A 292 2.00 -1.83 -29.18
N ASN A 293 1.39 -2.58 -28.26
CA ASN A 293 -0.06 -2.80 -28.26
C ASN A 293 -0.75 -2.70 -26.90
N ASP A 294 -0.04 -2.52 -25.77
CA ASP A 294 -0.73 -2.34 -24.48
C ASP A 294 -1.54 -1.05 -24.52
N PRO A 295 -2.82 -1.05 -24.12
CA PRO A 295 -3.67 0.13 -24.24
C PRO A 295 -3.31 1.25 -23.28
N ILE A 296 -2.41 1.03 -22.31
CA ILE A 296 -2.06 2.00 -21.27
C ILE A 296 -0.59 2.44 -21.41
N ALA A 297 -0.36 3.75 -21.49
CA ALA A 297 0.96 4.36 -21.62
C ALA A 297 1.91 3.91 -20.52
N GLN A 298 1.42 3.88 -19.28
CA GLN A 298 2.20 3.56 -18.09
C GLN A 298 2.76 2.14 -18.12
N THR A 299 2.03 1.17 -18.69
CA THR A 299 2.57 -0.17 -18.92
C THR A 299 3.80 -0.07 -19.82
N ARG A 300 3.67 0.57 -20.99
CA ARG A 300 4.75 0.67 -21.98
C ARG A 300 5.97 1.40 -21.40
N GLU A 301 5.75 2.50 -20.69
CA GLU A 301 6.81 3.28 -20.02
C GLU A 301 7.54 2.42 -18.96
N PHE A 302 6.79 1.70 -18.12
CA PHE A 302 7.37 0.80 -17.13
C PHE A 302 8.25 -0.25 -17.81
N LEU A 303 7.78 -0.86 -18.90
CA LEU A 303 8.56 -1.86 -19.64
C LEU A 303 9.86 -1.26 -20.20
N LEU A 304 9.82 -0.07 -20.79
CA LEU A 304 11.01 0.62 -21.30
C LEU A 304 12.03 0.87 -20.18
N ARG A 305 11.58 1.39 -19.03
CA ARG A 305 12.45 1.64 -17.87
C ARG A 305 13.08 0.34 -17.34
N LYS A 306 12.31 -0.74 -17.26
CA LYS A 306 12.83 -2.06 -16.83
C LYS A 306 13.81 -2.65 -17.83
N LEU A 307 13.52 -2.57 -19.13
CA LEU A 307 14.46 -3.02 -20.17
C LEU A 307 15.79 -2.26 -20.12
N SER A 308 15.74 -0.95 -19.89
CA SER A 308 16.93 -0.13 -19.71
C SER A 308 17.71 -0.54 -18.46
N GLY A 309 17.03 -0.59 -17.30
CA GLY A 309 17.65 -0.95 -16.02
C GLY A 309 18.23 -2.36 -15.98
N GLN A 310 17.65 -3.31 -16.72
CA GLN A 310 18.15 -4.69 -16.83
C GLN A 310 19.15 -4.91 -17.97
N GLY A 311 19.50 -3.88 -18.74
CA GLY A 311 20.42 -4.01 -19.87
C GLY A 311 19.89 -4.87 -21.02
N LYS A 312 18.56 -5.01 -21.17
CA LYS A 312 17.91 -5.89 -22.15
C LYS A 312 17.47 -5.17 -23.42
N VAL A 313 17.72 -3.86 -23.54
CA VAL A 313 17.29 -3.01 -24.67
C VAL A 313 17.53 -3.65 -26.04
N MET A 314 18.72 -4.21 -26.29
CA MET A 314 19.08 -4.76 -27.60
C MET A 314 18.16 -5.89 -28.06
N LYS A 315 17.69 -6.75 -27.15
CA LYS A 315 16.76 -7.86 -27.48
C LYS A 315 15.38 -7.35 -27.93
N HIS A 316 15.05 -6.11 -27.59
CA HIS A 316 13.76 -5.47 -27.84
C HIS A 316 13.86 -4.29 -28.81
N LEU A 317 15.05 -4.04 -29.39
CA LEU A 317 15.33 -2.83 -30.16
C LEU A 317 14.37 -2.63 -31.34
N SER A 318 14.00 -3.70 -32.03
CA SER A 318 13.04 -3.60 -33.15
C SER A 318 11.68 -3.07 -32.71
N ALA A 319 11.17 -3.50 -31.55
CA ALA A 319 9.90 -2.99 -31.01
C ALA A 319 10.06 -1.55 -30.51
N ILE A 320 11.18 -1.23 -29.85
CA ILE A 320 11.51 0.14 -29.40
C ILE A 320 11.60 1.09 -30.59
N HIS A 321 12.23 0.68 -31.68
CA HIS A 321 12.32 1.44 -32.92
C HIS A 321 10.94 1.70 -33.52
N LEU A 322 10.10 0.67 -33.67
CA LEU A 322 8.74 0.85 -34.19
C LEU A 322 7.90 1.78 -33.30
N LEU A 323 8.01 1.64 -31.97
CA LEU A 323 7.35 2.51 -31.02
C LEU A 323 7.82 3.97 -31.16
N ALA A 324 9.12 4.20 -31.30
CA ALA A 324 9.68 5.54 -31.53
C ALA A 324 9.28 6.15 -32.87
N LEU A 325 8.96 5.35 -33.89
CA LEU A 325 8.39 5.83 -35.15
C LEU A 325 6.88 6.09 -35.10
N GLY A 326 6.23 5.94 -33.94
CA GLY A 326 4.77 6.02 -33.81
C GLY A 326 4.02 4.84 -34.44
N LYS A 327 4.72 3.77 -34.85
CA LYS A 327 4.14 2.58 -35.49
C LYS A 327 3.64 1.59 -34.43
N CYS A 328 2.68 2.02 -33.62
CA CYS A 328 2.10 1.26 -32.52
C CYS A 328 0.59 1.45 -32.46
N ALA A 329 -0.11 0.58 -31.72
CA ALA A 329 -1.52 0.77 -31.45
C ALA A 329 -1.73 2.00 -30.55
N PRO A 330 -2.89 2.70 -30.66
CA PRO A 330 -3.21 3.82 -29.77
C PRO A 330 -3.22 3.37 -28.31
N PHE A 331 -2.98 4.32 -27.41
CA PHE A 331 -2.96 4.09 -25.98
C PHE A 331 -3.46 5.32 -25.22
N GLU A 332 -3.95 5.10 -24.02
CA GLU A 332 -4.46 6.12 -23.12
C GLU A 332 -3.49 6.31 -21.94
N ILE A 333 -3.57 7.49 -21.30
CA ILE A 333 -2.91 7.75 -20.02
C ILE A 333 -3.96 7.58 -18.93
N GLU A 334 -3.74 6.64 -18.03
CA GLU A 334 -4.57 6.53 -16.83
C GLU A 334 -4.17 7.62 -15.80
N PHE A 335 -5.13 8.36 -15.26
CA PHE A 335 -4.82 9.40 -14.28
C PHE A 335 -4.31 8.77 -12.97
N TYR A 336 -3.08 9.10 -12.56
CA TYR A 336 -2.50 8.65 -11.30
C TYR A 336 -2.23 9.86 -10.37
N PRO A 337 -2.99 10.04 -9.27
CA PRO A 337 -3.00 11.28 -8.48
C PRO A 337 -1.68 11.61 -7.75
N CYS A 338 -0.71 10.69 -7.74
CA CYS A 338 0.61 10.87 -7.13
C CYS A 338 1.77 10.69 -8.13
N GLY A 339 1.48 10.57 -9.42
CA GLY A 339 2.47 10.45 -10.49
C GLY A 339 2.91 11.82 -11.01
N PRO A 340 4.03 11.91 -11.74
CA PRO A 340 4.32 13.09 -12.54
C PRO A 340 3.11 13.37 -13.46
N ALA A 341 2.67 14.62 -13.53
CA ALA A 341 1.58 15.01 -14.42
C ALA A 341 2.02 14.76 -15.86
N PHE A 342 1.46 13.74 -16.50
CA PHE A 342 1.72 13.44 -17.89
C PHE A 342 1.05 14.50 -18.77
N GLN A 343 1.84 15.44 -19.29
CA GLN A 343 1.37 16.44 -20.23
C GLN A 343 1.40 15.81 -21.63
N THR A 344 0.22 15.38 -22.12
CA THR A 344 -0.05 14.77 -23.44
C THR A 344 0.36 13.31 -23.64
N ALA A 345 -0.45 12.55 -24.38
CA ALA A 345 -0.30 11.09 -24.60
C ALA A 345 0.97 10.71 -25.39
N GLU A 346 1.44 11.55 -26.32
CA GLU A 346 2.52 11.17 -27.23
C GLU A 346 3.92 11.41 -26.65
N THR A 347 4.10 12.41 -25.76
CA THR A 347 5.40 12.72 -25.15
C THR A 347 5.74 11.87 -23.93
N VAL A 348 4.77 11.12 -23.36
CA VAL A 348 4.98 10.30 -22.15
C VAL A 348 6.10 9.27 -22.31
N LEU A 349 6.24 8.70 -23.50
CA LEU A 349 7.19 7.62 -23.74
C LEU A 349 8.56 8.12 -24.23
N ASP A 350 8.64 9.34 -24.76
CA ASP A 350 9.79 9.82 -25.52
C ASP A 350 11.07 9.90 -24.67
N ASP A 351 10.96 10.33 -23.41
CA ASP A 351 12.11 10.33 -22.48
C ASP A 351 12.63 8.91 -22.20
N SER A 352 11.72 7.97 -21.95
CA SER A 352 12.07 6.57 -21.69
C SER A 352 12.63 5.88 -22.93
N LEU A 353 12.11 6.20 -24.11
CA LEU A 353 12.61 5.73 -25.41
C LEU A 353 14.01 6.27 -25.68
N ARG A 354 14.23 7.58 -25.51
CA ARG A 354 15.53 8.24 -25.66
C ARG A 354 16.57 7.63 -24.73
N ALA A 355 16.21 7.37 -23.47
CA ALA A 355 17.09 6.68 -22.52
C ALA A 355 17.50 5.28 -23.02
N CYS A 356 16.55 4.48 -23.49
CA CYS A 356 16.83 3.15 -24.06
C CYS A 356 17.75 3.26 -25.29
N LEU A 357 17.45 4.15 -26.24
CA LEU A 357 18.19 4.31 -27.49
C LEU A 357 19.62 4.82 -27.24
N LYS A 358 19.81 5.78 -26.33
CA LYS A 358 21.14 6.26 -25.91
C LYS A 358 21.95 5.14 -25.23
N GLN A 359 21.29 4.25 -24.47
CA GLN A 359 21.97 3.09 -23.88
C GLN A 359 22.38 2.09 -24.97
N ALA A 360 21.50 1.80 -25.94
CA ALA A 360 21.82 0.93 -27.07
C ALA A 360 23.00 1.49 -27.90
N GLN A 361 23.04 2.81 -28.11
CA GLN A 361 24.09 3.49 -28.87
C GLN A 361 25.49 3.37 -28.22
N LYS A 362 25.55 3.14 -26.91
CA LYS A 362 26.82 2.98 -26.16
C LYS A 362 27.45 1.59 -26.32
N GLN A 363 26.82 0.64 -27.01
CA GLN A 363 27.44 -0.67 -27.21
C GLN A 363 28.58 -0.59 -28.24
N GLU A 364 29.71 -1.23 -27.92
CA GLU A 364 30.97 -1.09 -28.67
C GLU A 364 30.91 -1.67 -30.09
N THR A 365 30.00 -2.63 -30.35
CA THR A 365 29.92 -3.36 -31.62
C THR A 365 28.49 -3.41 -32.15
N LEU A 366 28.06 -2.32 -32.79
CA LEU A 366 26.76 -2.26 -33.47
C LEU A 366 26.92 -2.62 -34.95
N SER A 367 25.94 -3.35 -35.50
CA SER A 367 25.83 -3.51 -36.95
C SER A 367 25.27 -2.24 -37.59
N LYS A 368 25.59 -1.98 -38.85
CA LYS A 368 25.06 -0.81 -39.59
C LYS A 368 23.53 -0.72 -39.57
N GLU A 369 22.85 -1.86 -39.67
CA GLU A 369 21.39 -1.92 -39.58
C GLU A 369 20.88 -1.48 -38.20
N THR A 370 21.60 -1.86 -37.16
CA THR A 370 21.27 -1.52 -35.76
C THR A 370 21.51 -0.03 -35.49
N GLU A 371 22.64 0.52 -35.96
CA GLU A 371 22.93 1.96 -35.88
C GLU A 371 21.85 2.78 -36.59
N LEU A 372 21.45 2.36 -37.80
CA LEU A 372 20.41 3.02 -38.57
C LEU A 372 19.07 3.04 -37.83
N LYS A 373 18.66 1.92 -37.22
CA LYS A 373 17.44 1.85 -36.40
C LYS A 373 17.48 2.83 -35.23
N ILE A 374 18.62 2.93 -34.55
CA ILE A 374 18.80 3.85 -33.41
C ILE A 374 18.71 5.30 -33.88
N GLN A 375 19.40 5.65 -34.96
CA GLN A 375 19.41 7.01 -35.53
C GLN A 375 18.01 7.42 -36.00
N GLN A 376 17.31 6.55 -36.75
CA GLN A 376 15.95 6.80 -37.22
C GLN A 376 14.98 7.00 -36.04
N ALA A 377 15.09 6.17 -35.00
CA ALA A 377 14.27 6.31 -33.80
C ALA A 377 14.51 7.64 -33.08
N LEU A 378 15.78 8.02 -32.88
CA LEU A 378 16.14 9.28 -32.23
C LEU A 378 15.70 10.51 -33.03
N GLN A 379 15.83 10.46 -34.37
CA GLN A 379 15.37 11.54 -35.24
C GLN A 379 13.85 11.70 -35.18
N ALA A 380 13.10 10.59 -35.21
CA ALA A 380 11.63 10.63 -35.13
C ALA A 380 11.13 11.23 -33.81
N ILE A 381 11.84 10.99 -32.69
CA ILE A 381 11.54 11.63 -31.40
C ILE A 381 11.82 13.14 -31.48
N ALA A 382 12.99 13.53 -32.02
CA ALA A 382 13.35 14.94 -32.16
C ALA A 382 12.38 15.72 -33.07
N ASP A 383 11.92 15.09 -34.17
CA ASP A 383 10.97 15.69 -35.11
C ASP A 383 9.60 15.95 -34.46
N ARG A 384 9.16 15.09 -33.53
CA ARG A 384 7.93 15.31 -32.75
C ARG A 384 8.06 16.49 -31.78
N GLU A 385 9.19 16.60 -31.08
CA GLU A 385 9.45 17.72 -30.16
C GLU A 385 9.53 19.08 -30.88
N ALA A 386 9.93 19.08 -32.16
CA ALA A 386 10.02 20.29 -32.97
C ALA A 386 8.67 20.76 -33.53
N GLN A 387 7.60 19.95 -33.42
CA GLN A 387 6.25 20.37 -33.81
C GLN A 387 5.71 21.36 -32.77
N PRO A 388 5.23 22.55 -33.17
CA PRO A 388 4.64 23.50 -32.23
C PRO A 388 3.41 22.88 -31.57
N GLU A 389 3.33 23.01 -30.23
CA GLU A 389 2.17 22.53 -29.47
C GLU A 389 0.88 23.15 -30.03
N PRO A 390 -0.20 22.37 -30.23
CA PRO A 390 -1.51 22.97 -30.39
C PRO A 390 -1.83 23.69 -29.07
N VAL A 391 -2.00 25.01 -29.15
CA VAL A 391 -2.42 25.85 -28.03
C VAL A 391 -3.77 25.34 -27.52
N LEU A 392 -3.74 24.43 -26.54
CA LEU A 392 -4.89 24.10 -25.72
C LEU A 392 -5.05 25.29 -24.76
N GLY A 393 -6.13 26.06 -25.00
CA GLY A 393 -6.41 27.32 -24.33
C GLY A 393 -6.05 27.30 -22.86
N GLY A 394 -5.14 28.20 -22.49
CA GLY A 394 -4.74 28.44 -21.12
C GLY A 394 -5.98 28.76 -20.28
N GLY A 395 -6.41 27.77 -19.50
CA GLY A 395 -7.22 28.01 -18.33
C GLY A 395 -6.43 28.95 -17.44
N GLY A 396 -6.94 30.18 -17.33
CA GLY A 396 -6.27 31.30 -16.69
C GLY A 396 -5.77 30.98 -15.28
N ASP A 397 -4.74 31.74 -14.91
CA ASP A 397 -4.21 31.88 -13.57
C ASP A 397 -5.30 31.74 -12.49
N ARG A 398 -5.35 30.60 -11.81
CA ARG A 398 -5.95 30.52 -10.47
C ARG A 398 -4.89 30.83 -9.43
N PHE A 399 -4.40 32.05 -9.51
CA PHE A 399 -3.79 32.79 -8.41
C PHE A 399 -4.67 34.01 -8.12
N GLU A 400 -5.98 33.81 -7.97
CA GLU A 400 -6.82 34.83 -7.33
C GLU A 400 -6.73 34.66 -5.82
N ALA A 401 -6.14 35.70 -5.23
CA ALA A 401 -5.99 35.97 -3.83
C ALA A 401 -7.20 35.51 -3.01
N ASN A 402 -6.94 34.78 -1.94
CA ASN A 402 -7.92 34.53 -0.88
C ASN A 402 -7.91 35.79 0.02
N PRO A 403 -8.90 36.70 -0.03
CA PRO A 403 -8.93 37.81 0.90
C PRO A 403 -9.36 37.26 2.27
N ARG A 404 -8.53 37.52 3.29
CA ARG A 404 -8.87 37.20 4.68
C ARG A 404 -10.22 37.84 5.03
N PRO A 405 -11.16 37.13 5.66
CA PRO A 405 -12.32 37.80 6.25
C PRO A 405 -11.84 38.69 7.40
N ALA A 406 -12.24 39.96 7.35
CA ALA A 406 -12.02 40.92 8.41
C ALA A 406 -12.67 40.42 9.70
N LYS A 407 -11.93 40.54 10.81
CA LYS A 407 -12.45 40.34 12.17
C LYS A 407 -13.67 41.23 12.38
N LYS A 408 -14.74 40.67 12.94
CA LYS A 408 -15.71 41.41 13.74
C LYS A 408 -15.62 40.92 15.17
#